data_AF-A0A1T4WDJ9-F1
#
_entry.id   AF-A0A1T4WDJ9-F1
#
_cell.length_a   1.000
_cell.length_b   1.000
_cell.length_c   1.000
_cell.angle_alpha   90.00
_cell.angle_beta   90.00
_cell.angle_gamma   90.00
#
_symmetry.space_group_name_H-M   'P 1'
#
loop_
_entity.id
_entity.type
_entity.pdbx_description
1 polymer ?
#
loop_
_entity_poly.entity_id
_entity_poly.type
_entity_poly.pdbx_seq_one_letter_code
_entity_poly.pdbx_strand_id
1 'polypeptide(L)'
;MSFRDERENLANNVSMDDLTTQMQRDLEEIGRTFMPFGKYGPQNHPPYGVPIYDLPAEYLGWFASKGGFPKGRLGKLLQMVHQMKADGSDVVFDLFRRQRGGPTQLRPEKRRSFDFPENR
;
A
#
# COMPACT_ATOMS: atom_id res chain seq x y z
N MET A 1 36.42 13.00 28.82
CA MET A 1 35.40 13.07 27.75
C MET A 1 35.56 14.40 27.06
N SER A 2 35.81 14.39 25.75
CA SER A 2 36.20 15.58 24.98
C SER A 2 34.96 16.26 24.39
N PHE A 3 34.90 17.60 24.44
CA PHE A 3 33.85 18.43 23.80
C PHE A 3 33.69 18.21 22.28
N ARG A 4 34.61 17.46 21.67
CA ARG A 4 34.54 17.03 20.26
C ARG A 4 33.55 15.87 20.04
N ASP A 5 33.34 15.00 21.03
CA ASP A 5 32.43 13.85 20.97
C ASP A 5 30.93 14.27 21.02
N GLU A 6 30.60 15.39 21.68
CA GLU A 6 29.20 15.82 21.83
C GLU A 6 28.61 16.40 20.53
N ARG A 7 29.42 17.05 19.69
CA ARG A 7 28.99 17.64 18.41
C ARG A 7 28.66 16.59 17.35
N GLU A 8 29.36 15.45 17.34
CA GLU A 8 29.06 14.33 16.45
C GLU A 8 27.78 13.58 16.85
N ASN A 9 27.49 13.46 18.16
CA ASN A 9 26.26 12.83 18.64
C ASN A 9 25.00 13.64 18.32
N LEU A 10 25.07 14.98 18.36
CA LEU A 10 23.96 15.86 18.00
C LEU A 10 23.60 15.79 16.49
N ALA A 11 24.60 15.70 15.61
CA ALA A 11 24.36 15.59 14.17
C ALA A 11 23.76 14.23 13.76
N ASN A 12 24.14 13.15 14.46
CA ASN A 12 23.60 11.82 14.22
C ASN A 12 22.14 11.66 14.71
N ASN A 13 21.74 12.38 15.77
CA ASN A 13 20.37 12.29 16.30
C ASN A 13 19.35 13.02 15.41
N VAL A 14 19.71 14.20 14.86
CA VAL A 14 18.84 14.97 13.95
C VAL A 14 18.49 14.19 12.68
N SER A 15 19.41 13.37 12.16
CA SER A 15 19.18 12.54 10.96
C SER A 15 18.15 11.43 11.17
N MET A 16 18.11 10.84 12.38
CA MET A 16 17.17 9.76 12.70
C MET A 16 15.75 10.28 12.94
N ASP A 17 15.62 11.45 13.56
CA ASP A 17 14.33 12.11 13.80
C ASP A 17 13.64 12.52 12.48
N ASP A 18 14.41 13.00 11.51
CA ASP A 18 13.89 13.33 10.18
C ASP A 18 13.41 12.09 9.42
N LEU A 19 14.16 10.99 9.49
CA LEU A 19 13.80 9.73 8.86
C LEU A 19 12.52 9.14 9.46
N THR A 20 12.42 9.11 10.78
CA THR A 20 11.22 8.61 11.47
C THR A 20 9.99 9.46 11.14
N THR A 21 10.15 10.79 11.10
CA THR A 21 9.10 11.72 10.68
C THR A 21 8.64 11.45 9.23
N GLN A 22 9.58 11.22 8.31
CA GLN A 22 9.25 10.92 6.92
C GLN A 22 8.53 9.58 6.79
N MET A 23 9.01 8.54 7.50
CA MET A 23 8.37 7.22 7.50
C MET A 23 6.95 7.28 8.06
N GLN A 24 6.72 8.05 9.12
CA GLN A 24 5.38 8.27 9.67
C GLN A 24 4.45 8.91 8.64
N ARG A 25 4.91 9.95 7.92
CA ARG A 25 4.13 10.60 6.86
C ARG A 25 3.81 9.65 5.71
N ASP A 26 4.78 8.84 5.31
CA ASP A 26 4.60 7.86 4.24
C ASP A 26 3.55 6.82 4.61
N LEU A 27 3.59 6.28 5.84
CA LEU A 27 2.59 5.34 6.35
C LEU A 27 1.20 5.96 6.45
N GLU A 28 1.09 7.20 6.92
CA GLU A 28 -0.19 7.93 6.97
C GLU A 28 -0.79 8.11 5.56
N GLU A 29 0.05 8.47 4.59
CA GLU A 29 -0.38 8.64 3.21
C GLU A 29 -0.77 7.30 2.57
N ILE A 30 -0.03 6.23 2.85
CA ILE A 30 -0.40 4.87 2.44
C ILE A 30 -1.78 4.49 2.96
N GLY A 31 -2.07 4.76 4.24
CA GLY A 31 -3.36 4.45 4.86
C GLY A 31 -4.55 5.17 4.23
N ARG A 32 -4.33 6.34 3.62
CA ARG A 32 -5.35 7.17 2.97
C ARG A 32 -5.42 7.01 1.45
N THR A 33 -4.41 6.39 0.84
CA THR A 33 -4.30 6.31 -0.61
C THR A 33 -5.04 5.08 -1.14
N PHE A 34 -5.82 5.31 -2.20
CA PHE A 34 -6.52 4.28 -2.95
C PHE A 34 -5.93 4.16 -4.35
N MET A 35 -6.04 2.97 -4.92
CA MET A 35 -5.65 2.74 -6.29
C MET A 35 -6.60 3.48 -7.24
N PRO A 36 -6.12 4.45 -8.05
CA PRO A 36 -7.01 5.29 -8.85
C PRO A 36 -7.37 4.71 -10.22
N PHE A 37 -6.74 3.62 -10.65
CA PHE A 37 -6.95 3.03 -11.97
C PHE A 37 -6.65 1.53 -12.01
N GLY A 38 -6.88 0.91 -13.17
CA GLY A 38 -6.59 -0.49 -13.43
C GLY A 38 -7.58 -1.44 -12.76
N LYS A 39 -7.17 -2.70 -12.60
CA LYS A 39 -8.02 -3.76 -12.04
C LYS A 39 -8.55 -3.42 -10.65
N TYR A 40 -7.78 -2.70 -9.84
CA TYR A 40 -8.14 -2.33 -8.47
C TYR A 40 -8.61 -0.88 -8.33
N GLY A 41 -8.87 -0.21 -9.46
CA GLY A 41 -9.40 1.16 -9.48
C GLY A 41 -10.91 1.25 -9.23
N PRO A 42 -11.45 2.47 -9.15
CA PRO A 42 -12.87 2.73 -8.90
C PRO A 42 -13.84 2.02 -9.86
N GLN A 43 -13.41 1.81 -11.10
CA GLN A 43 -14.20 1.14 -12.13
C GLN A 43 -14.59 -0.30 -11.74
N ASN A 44 -13.72 -0.99 -10.99
CA ASN A 44 -13.94 -2.38 -10.55
C ASN A 44 -14.25 -2.47 -9.04
N HIS A 45 -13.81 -1.47 -8.26
CA HIS A 45 -13.98 -1.41 -6.81
C HIS A 45 -14.51 -0.02 -6.39
N PRO A 46 -15.80 0.28 -6.66
CA PRO A 46 -16.37 1.57 -6.32
C PRO A 46 -16.51 1.76 -4.80
N PRO A 47 -16.53 3.01 -4.30
CA PRO A 47 -16.44 4.25 -5.08
C PRO A 47 -15.00 4.74 -5.34
N TYR A 48 -14.00 4.32 -4.55
CA TYR A 48 -12.66 4.91 -4.57
C TYR A 48 -11.54 4.01 -5.13
N GLY A 49 -11.80 2.71 -5.31
CA GLY A 49 -10.78 1.71 -5.57
C GLY A 49 -10.39 0.93 -4.31
N VAL A 50 -9.41 0.04 -4.46
CA VAL A 50 -8.82 -0.71 -3.34
C VAL A 50 -7.74 0.14 -2.66
N PRO A 51 -7.66 0.16 -1.32
CA PRO A 51 -6.56 0.80 -0.61
C PRO A 51 -5.21 0.23 -1.03
N ILE A 52 -4.19 1.06 -1.23
CA ILE A 52 -2.94 0.57 -1.85
C ILE A 52 -2.23 -0.50 -1.01
N TYR A 53 -2.38 -0.47 0.32
CA TYR A 53 -1.82 -1.48 1.24
C TYR A 53 -2.52 -2.86 1.18
N ASP A 54 -3.74 -2.91 0.60
CA ASP A 54 -4.52 -4.13 0.40
C ASP A 54 -4.39 -4.69 -1.02
N LEU A 55 -3.57 -4.07 -1.87
CA LEU A 55 -3.28 -4.60 -3.20
C LEU A 55 -2.52 -5.93 -3.11
N PRO A 56 -2.85 -6.92 -3.94
CA PRO A 56 -2.10 -8.17 -4.02
C PRO A 56 -0.64 -7.96 -4.41
N ALA A 57 0.26 -8.74 -3.82
CA ALA A 57 1.69 -8.66 -4.06
C ALA A 57 2.04 -8.90 -5.54
N GLU A 58 1.33 -9.80 -6.21
CA GLU A 58 1.52 -10.11 -7.63
C GLU A 58 1.17 -8.93 -8.53
N TYR A 59 0.16 -8.14 -8.14
CA TYR A 59 -0.21 -6.95 -8.88
C TYR A 59 0.86 -5.86 -8.79
N LEU A 60 1.44 -5.69 -7.60
CA LEU A 60 2.57 -4.79 -7.39
C LEU A 60 3.85 -5.30 -8.08
N GLY A 61 4.08 -6.62 -8.05
CA GLY A 61 5.18 -7.25 -8.75
C GLY A 61 5.13 -7.05 -10.27
N TRP A 62 3.94 -7.01 -10.87
CA TRP A 62 3.80 -6.67 -12.30
C TRP A 62 4.30 -5.26 -12.62
N PHE A 63 4.06 -4.27 -11.74
CA PHE A 63 4.64 -2.93 -11.89
C PHE A 63 6.16 -2.95 -11.76
N ALA A 64 6.70 -3.72 -10.82
CA ALA A 64 8.15 -3.85 -10.63
C ALA A 64 8.85 -4.51 -11.83
N SER A 65 8.22 -5.53 -12.45
CA SER A 65 8.86 -6.31 -13.53
C SER A 65 8.58 -5.82 -14.95
N LYS A 66 7.38 -5.28 -15.22
CA LYS A 66 6.93 -5.02 -16.60
C LYS A 66 6.37 -3.62 -16.83
N GLY A 67 5.50 -3.16 -15.93
CA GLY A 67 4.73 -1.94 -16.14
C GLY A 67 5.47 -0.65 -15.77
N GLY A 68 6.43 -0.73 -14.84
CA GLY A 68 6.99 0.43 -14.17
C GLY A 68 5.97 1.10 -13.23
N PHE A 69 6.40 1.49 -12.04
CA PHE A 69 5.52 2.22 -11.15
C PHE A 69 5.14 3.58 -11.73
N PRO A 70 3.92 4.09 -11.45
CA PRO A 70 3.49 5.42 -11.88
C PRO A 70 4.48 6.50 -11.44
N LYS A 71 4.60 7.59 -12.21
CA LYS A 71 5.44 8.72 -11.78
C LYS A 71 4.81 9.45 -10.58
N GLY A 72 5.66 10.14 -9.83
CA GLY A 72 5.23 11.00 -8.72
C GLY A 72 5.03 10.24 -7.41
N ARG A 73 4.20 10.80 -6.53
CA ARG A 73 4.06 10.34 -5.15
C ARG A 73 3.41 8.95 -5.06
N LEU A 74 2.35 8.71 -5.82
CA LEU A 74 1.66 7.41 -5.85
C LEU A 74 2.62 6.25 -6.16
N GLY A 75 3.49 6.40 -7.15
CA GLY A 75 4.48 5.36 -7.48
C GLY A 75 5.46 5.06 -6.36
N LYS A 76 5.91 6.10 -5.64
CA LYS A 76 6.78 5.94 -4.47
C LYS A 76 6.08 5.16 -3.35
N LEU A 77 4.81 5.46 -3.08
CA LEU A 77 4.03 4.73 -2.09
C LEU A 77 3.80 3.27 -2.52
N LEU A 78 3.48 3.03 -3.80
CA LEU A 78 3.31 1.67 -4.32
C LEU A 78 4.59 0.85 -4.26
N GLN A 79 5.75 1.46 -4.52
CA GLN A 79 7.06 0.81 -4.35
C GLN A 79 7.31 0.43 -2.89
N MET A 80 7.02 1.35 -1.96
CA MET A 80 7.18 1.08 -0.52
C MET A 80 6.28 -0.08 -0.08
N VAL A 81 4.99 -0.05 -0.45
CA VAL A 81 4.06 -1.15 -0.14
C VAL A 81 4.52 -2.46 -0.77
N HIS A 82 5.02 -2.44 -2.00
CA HIS A 82 5.54 -3.63 -2.66
C HIS A 82 6.71 -4.23 -1.87
N GLN A 83 7.66 -3.39 -1.46
CA GLN A 83 8.83 -3.82 -0.71
C GLN A 83 8.44 -4.39 0.66
N MET A 84 7.51 -3.73 1.37
CA MET A 84 6.98 -4.19 2.66
C MET A 84 6.19 -5.50 2.57
N LYS A 85 5.65 -5.82 1.40
CA LYS A 85 5.02 -7.13 1.15
C LYS A 85 6.04 -8.19 0.80
N ALA A 86 7.11 -7.81 0.10
CA ALA A 86 8.17 -8.73 -0.30
C ALA A 86 9.05 -9.17 0.88
N ASP A 87 9.26 -8.29 1.87
CA ASP A 87 10.05 -8.59 3.08
C ASP A 87 9.21 -9.19 4.24
N GLY A 88 7.89 -9.15 4.14
CA GLY A 88 6.96 -9.62 5.19
C GLY A 88 6.65 -8.60 6.28
N SER A 89 7.03 -7.33 6.11
CA SER A 89 6.76 -6.24 7.05
C SER A 89 5.35 -5.64 6.92
N ASP A 90 4.49 -6.19 6.04
CA ASP A 90 3.16 -5.65 5.74
C ASP A 90 2.12 -5.89 6.84
N VAL A 91 2.49 -6.57 7.93
CA VAL A 91 1.71 -6.69 9.17
C VAL A 91 1.30 -5.34 9.76
N VAL A 92 2.10 -4.28 9.53
CA VAL A 92 1.77 -2.92 9.99
C VAL A 92 0.45 -2.42 9.40
N PHE A 93 0.05 -2.93 8.22
CA PHE A 93 -1.20 -2.54 7.58
C PHE A 93 -2.45 -3.15 8.24
N ASP A 94 -2.29 -4.13 9.13
CA ASP A 94 -3.41 -4.65 9.93
C ASP A 94 -4.04 -3.57 10.80
N LEU A 95 -3.26 -2.57 11.23
CA LEU A 95 -3.77 -1.41 11.95
C LEU A 95 -4.79 -0.65 11.09
N PHE A 96 -4.50 -0.46 9.81
CA PHE A 96 -5.42 0.20 8.87
C PHE A 96 -6.64 -0.68 8.57
N ARG A 97 -6.46 -2.00 8.40
CA ARG A 97 -7.57 -2.95 8.18
C ARG A 97 -8.55 -2.96 9.35
N ARG A 98 -8.04 -3.00 10.59
CA ARG A 98 -8.86 -2.98 11.81
C ARG A 98 -9.69 -1.71 11.93
N GLN A 99 -9.09 -0.55 11.62
CA GLN A 99 -9.79 0.74 11.64
C GLN A 99 -10.91 0.83 10.61
N ARG A 100 -10.82 0.07 9.51
CA ARG A 100 -11.75 0.15 8.37
C ARG A 100 -12.75 -1.00 8.29
N GLY A 101 -12.82 -1.86 9.30
CA GLY A 101 -13.79 -2.96 9.36
C GLY A 101 -13.32 -4.26 8.67
N GLY A 102 -12.03 -4.41 8.42
CA GLY A 102 -11.43 -5.65 7.91
C GLY A 102 -10.69 -5.50 6.58
N PRO A 103 -10.16 -6.61 6.04
CA PRO A 103 -9.50 -6.64 4.73
C PRO A 103 -10.46 -6.30 3.59
N THR A 104 -9.97 -5.57 2.58
CA THR A 104 -10.76 -5.28 1.38
C THR A 104 -11.11 -6.57 0.63
N GLN A 105 -12.39 -6.77 0.32
CA GLN A 105 -12.84 -7.92 -0.46
C GLN A 105 -12.48 -7.73 -1.95
N LEU A 106 -11.46 -8.43 -2.42
CA LEU A 106 -10.91 -8.27 -3.77
C LEU A 106 -11.68 -9.05 -4.86
N ARG A 107 -12.58 -9.94 -4.49
CA ARG A 107 -13.41 -10.70 -5.44
C ARG A 107 -14.83 -10.12 -5.42
N PRO A 108 -15.34 -9.53 -6.52
CA PRO A 108 -16.78 -9.51 -6.68
C PRO A 108 -17.23 -10.96 -6.76
N GLU A 109 -18.19 -11.35 -5.91
CA GLU A 109 -18.84 -12.64 -6.01
C GLU A 109 -19.48 -12.72 -7.39
N LYS A 110 -18.86 -13.46 -8.31
CA LYS A 110 -19.46 -13.78 -9.59
C LYS A 110 -20.69 -14.61 -9.27
N ARG A 111 -21.85 -13.98 -9.09
CA ARG A 111 -23.13 -14.67 -9.07
C ARG A 111 -23.19 -15.44 -10.37
N ARG A 112 -22.92 -16.74 -10.32
CA ARG A 112 -23.21 -17.64 -11.44
C ARG A 112 -24.74 -17.64 -11.53
N SER A 113 -25.33 -16.87 -12.43
CA SER A 113 -26.69 -17.14 -12.87
C SER A 113 -26.62 -18.44 -13.66
N PHE A 114 -26.97 -19.54 -13.02
CA PHE A 114 -27.33 -20.74 -13.76
C PHE A 114 -28.73 -20.49 -14.30
N ASP A 115 -28.82 -19.91 -15.49
CA ASP A 115 -30.06 -19.89 -16.26
C ASP A 115 -30.23 -21.28 -16.86
N PHE A 116 -31.07 -22.09 -16.22
CA PHE A 116 -31.48 -23.38 -16.78
C PHE A 116 -32.51 -23.11 -17.88
N PRO A 117 -32.27 -23.51 -19.15
CA PRO A 117 -33.32 -23.45 -20.15
C PRO A 117 -34.44 -24.40 -19.73
N GLU A 118 -35.63 -23.85 -19.48
CA GLU A 118 -36.84 -24.63 -19.25
C GLU A 118 -37.10 -25.47 -20.51
N ASN A 119 -37.04 -26.79 -20.34
CA ASN A 119 -37.27 -27.78 -21.40
C ASN A 119 -38.64 -27.53 -22.06
N ARG A 120 -38.64 -27.42 -23.40
CA ARG A 120 -39.83 -27.35 -24.25
C ARG A 120 -40.11 -28.69 -24.89
#